data_AF-A0A5E7PU27-F1
#
_entry.id   AF-A0A5E7PU27-F1
#
_cell.length_a   1.000
_cell.length_b   1.000
_cell.length_c   1.000
_cell.angle_alpha   90.00
_cell.angle_beta   90.00
_cell.angle_gamma   90.00
#
_symmetry.space_group_name_H-M   'P 1'
#
loop_
_entity.id
_entity.type
_entity.pdbx_description
1 polymer ?
#
loop_
_entity_poly.entity_id
_entity_poly.type
_entity_poly.pdbx_seq_one_letter_code
_entity_poly.pdbx_strand_id
1 'polypeptide(L)'
;MNDIQQLKDDRAQLLIKKEGIQQELPSFEIALESADTINQGRQSDVRHEISSRKIKIDSIDLHIFLLDKKLSRLETLANRENLMEGYITDMANWMADELELNEKRQSLSTRLEEVRQQTQEEMTSARQAETEAATAYAQAVAWGDVEGEKAASTAAQKAAKNLTAAAEQHRRQLLIITALEQELASVDWHIAEAQAEHKKTEAAALRLAHTTLQEEWNEAAQALLDVGGKLYAAARLIDRDPVSLMKLDIPEQGENFGSWRWGDLADRSRQHRTRDLLSI
;
A
#
# COMPACT_ATOMS: atom_id res chain seq x y z
N MET A 1 -10.08 20.90 18.30
CA MET A 1 -8.82 20.73 19.07
C MET A 1 -9.06 20.25 20.49
N ASN A 2 -10.03 20.82 21.23
CA ASN A 2 -10.29 20.41 22.63
C ASN A 2 -10.72 18.94 22.78
N ASP A 3 -11.49 18.42 21.81
CA ASP A 3 -12.04 17.07 21.87
C ASP A 3 -10.99 15.96 21.68
N ILE A 4 -9.94 16.19 20.87
CA ILE A 4 -8.86 15.20 20.69
C ILE A 4 -8.06 15.04 21.98
N GLN A 5 -7.73 16.15 22.64
CA GLN A 5 -6.98 16.10 23.91
C GLN A 5 -7.82 15.42 25.01
N GLN A 6 -9.10 15.74 25.10
CA GLN A 6 -10.01 15.09 26.05
C GLN A 6 -10.05 13.57 25.84
N LEU A 7 -10.18 13.11 24.59
CA LEU A 7 -10.20 11.67 24.29
C LEU A 7 -8.86 10.99 24.63
N LYS A 8 -7.72 11.68 24.47
CA LYS A 8 -6.41 11.18 24.90
C LYS A 8 -6.31 11.05 26.42
N ASP A 9 -6.81 12.04 27.14
CA ASP A 9 -6.82 12.04 28.60
C ASP A 9 -7.72 10.92 29.14
N ASP A 10 -8.92 10.74 28.57
CA ASP A 10 -9.84 9.66 28.90
C ASP A 10 -9.21 8.28 28.66
N ARG A 11 -8.51 8.11 27.52
CA ARG A 11 -7.77 6.89 27.21
C ARG A 11 -6.67 6.62 28.25
N ALA A 12 -5.92 7.65 28.64
CA ALA A 12 -4.86 7.51 29.65
C ALA A 12 -5.43 7.09 31.01
N GLN A 13 -6.58 7.65 31.42
CA GLN A 13 -7.27 7.24 32.64
C GLN A 13 -7.71 5.77 32.61
N LEU A 14 -8.22 5.30 31.46
CA LEU A 14 -8.60 3.89 31.29
C LEU A 14 -7.40 2.95 31.39
N LEU A 15 -6.25 3.32 30.84
CA LEU A 15 -5.01 2.55 30.98
C LEU A 15 -4.57 2.44 32.44
N ILE A 16 -4.57 3.56 33.19
CA ILE A 16 -4.24 3.57 34.61
C ILE A 16 -5.20 2.66 35.39
N LYS A 17 -6.51 2.73 35.09
CA LYS A 17 -7.52 1.89 35.73
C LYS A 17 -7.32 0.40 35.41
N LYS A 18 -7.01 0.06 34.17
CA LYS A 18 -6.69 -1.31 33.75
C LYS A 18 -5.48 -1.83 34.52
N GLU A 19 -4.41 -1.06 34.57
CA GLU A 19 -3.18 -1.43 35.27
C GLU A 19 -3.44 -1.66 36.75
N GLY A 20 -4.23 -0.79 37.40
CA GLY A 20 -4.65 -0.99 38.79
C GLY A 20 -5.37 -2.32 39.02
N ILE A 21 -6.34 -2.67 38.16
CA ILE A 21 -7.07 -3.96 38.27
C ILE A 21 -6.14 -5.15 37.99
N GLN A 22 -5.18 -5.00 37.06
CA GLN A 22 -4.20 -6.03 36.75
C GLN A 22 -3.23 -6.27 37.92
N GLN A 23 -2.85 -5.23 38.65
CA GLN A 23 -2.00 -5.35 39.85
C GLN A 23 -2.72 -6.06 41.02
N GLU A 24 -4.05 -5.99 41.09
CA GLU A 24 -4.83 -6.70 42.11
C GLU A 24 -4.92 -8.22 41.86
N LEU A 25 -4.94 -8.65 40.58
CA LEU A 25 -5.19 -10.05 40.18
C LEU A 25 -4.26 -11.09 40.84
N PRO A 26 -2.92 -10.90 40.88
CA PRO A 26 -2.00 -11.87 41.46
C PRO A 26 -2.33 -12.23 42.91
N SER A 27 -2.83 -11.27 43.70
CA SER A 27 -3.20 -11.52 45.10
C SER A 27 -4.36 -12.51 45.23
N PHE A 28 -5.34 -12.44 44.33
CA PHE A 28 -6.46 -13.38 44.28
C PHE A 28 -6.05 -14.74 43.70
N GLU A 29 -5.15 -14.75 42.72
CA GLU A 29 -4.60 -15.98 42.14
C GLU A 29 -3.81 -16.78 43.19
N ILE A 30 -2.96 -16.11 43.97
CA ILE A 30 -2.25 -16.72 45.12
C ILE A 30 -3.25 -17.19 46.19
N ALA A 31 -4.27 -16.39 46.50
CA ALA A 31 -5.29 -16.77 47.48
C ALA A 31 -6.05 -18.04 47.06
N LEU A 32 -6.30 -18.24 45.77
CA LEU A 32 -6.98 -19.43 45.25
C LEU A 32 -6.20 -20.73 45.51
N GLU A 33 -4.87 -20.66 45.51
CA GLU A 33 -3.96 -21.79 45.76
C GLU A 33 -3.67 -22.02 47.25
N SER A 34 -4.07 -21.09 48.12
CA SER A 34 -3.81 -21.18 49.57
C SER A 34 -4.61 -22.30 50.27
N ALA A 35 -3.95 -22.99 51.19
CA ALA A 35 -4.57 -24.05 52.00
C ALA A 35 -5.78 -23.57 52.80
N ASP A 36 -5.75 -22.32 53.31
CA ASP A 36 -6.86 -21.74 54.06
C ASP A 36 -8.12 -21.58 53.22
N THR A 37 -7.98 -21.12 51.97
CA THR A 37 -9.12 -20.92 51.06
C THR A 37 -9.73 -22.26 50.62
N ILE A 38 -8.87 -23.28 50.45
CA ILE A 38 -9.27 -24.66 50.15
C ILE A 38 -10.03 -25.27 51.34
N ASN A 39 -9.45 -25.19 52.54
CA ASN A 39 -10.00 -25.77 53.76
C ASN A 39 -11.31 -25.10 54.20
N GLN A 40 -11.50 -23.82 53.89
CA GLN A 40 -12.73 -23.07 54.18
C GLN A 40 -13.78 -23.15 53.06
N GLY A 41 -13.52 -23.84 51.95
CA GLY A 41 -14.46 -23.98 50.83
C GLY A 41 -14.75 -22.68 50.05
N ARG A 42 -13.89 -21.65 50.17
CA ARG A 42 -14.08 -20.31 49.58
C ARG A 42 -13.58 -20.16 48.14
N GLN A 43 -13.17 -21.26 47.52
CA GLN A 43 -12.57 -21.23 46.17
C GLN A 43 -13.51 -20.65 45.11
N SER A 44 -14.82 -20.89 45.23
CA SER A 44 -15.82 -20.35 44.30
C SER A 44 -15.84 -18.83 44.32
N ASP A 45 -15.79 -18.23 45.52
CA ASP A 45 -15.84 -16.78 45.69
C ASP A 45 -14.57 -16.13 45.14
N VAL A 46 -13.39 -16.71 45.40
CA VAL A 46 -12.12 -16.21 44.85
C VAL A 46 -12.08 -16.31 43.32
N ARG A 47 -12.59 -17.42 42.73
CA ARG A 47 -12.72 -17.53 41.26
C ARG A 47 -13.68 -16.49 40.68
N HIS A 48 -14.77 -16.18 41.39
CA HIS A 48 -15.70 -15.14 40.98
C HIS A 48 -15.01 -13.76 40.97
N GLU A 49 -14.24 -13.43 42.00
CA GLU A 49 -13.47 -12.18 42.07
C GLU A 49 -12.43 -12.04 40.95
N ILE A 50 -11.72 -13.13 40.62
CA ILE A 50 -10.80 -13.17 39.47
C ILE A 50 -11.56 -12.95 38.16
N SER A 51 -12.66 -13.67 37.97
CA SER A 51 -13.46 -13.60 36.73
C SER A 51 -14.08 -12.21 36.54
N SER A 52 -14.61 -11.61 37.60
CA SER A 52 -15.16 -10.25 37.61
C SER A 52 -14.11 -9.21 37.20
N ARG A 53 -12.88 -9.32 37.70
CA ARG A 53 -11.77 -8.43 37.31
C ARG A 53 -11.33 -8.63 35.87
N LYS A 54 -11.23 -9.87 35.39
CA LYS A 54 -10.92 -10.17 33.99
C LYS A 54 -11.96 -9.57 33.04
N ILE A 55 -13.26 -9.75 33.33
CA ILE A 55 -14.34 -9.14 32.55
C ILE A 55 -14.24 -7.61 32.54
N LYS A 56 -13.88 -6.99 33.66
CA LYS A 56 -13.66 -5.53 33.72
C LYS A 56 -12.47 -5.09 32.87
N ILE A 57 -11.38 -5.85 32.86
CA ILE A 57 -10.22 -5.59 31.99
C ILE A 57 -10.64 -5.69 30.53
N ASP A 58 -11.33 -6.76 30.13
CA ASP A 58 -11.79 -6.96 28.74
C ASP A 58 -12.72 -5.81 28.30
N SER A 59 -13.60 -5.35 29.19
CA SER A 59 -14.47 -4.21 28.95
C SER A 59 -13.68 -2.90 28.78
N ILE A 60 -12.66 -2.66 29.61
CA ILE A 60 -11.78 -1.50 29.47
C ILE A 60 -11.00 -1.57 28.16
N ASP A 61 -10.49 -2.73 27.77
CA ASP A 61 -9.78 -2.93 26.52
C ASP A 61 -10.63 -2.63 25.31
N LEU A 62 -11.90 -3.05 25.32
CA LEU A 62 -12.86 -2.67 24.28
C LEU A 62 -13.06 -1.15 24.22
N HIS A 63 -13.18 -0.47 25.37
CA HIS A 63 -13.34 0.99 25.40
C HIS A 63 -12.10 1.71 24.86
N ILE A 64 -10.91 1.27 25.25
CA ILE A 64 -9.65 1.80 24.72
C ILE A 64 -9.58 1.62 23.20
N PHE A 65 -9.92 0.44 22.70
CA PHE A 65 -9.95 0.16 21.26
C PHE A 65 -10.88 1.12 20.49
N LEU A 66 -12.10 1.36 21.02
CA LEU A 66 -13.05 2.29 20.41
C LEU A 66 -12.53 3.75 20.43
N LEU A 67 -11.92 4.17 21.54
CA LEU A 67 -11.28 5.48 21.64
C LEU A 67 -10.12 5.63 20.66
N ASP A 68 -9.28 4.60 20.52
CA ASP A 68 -8.16 4.58 19.59
C ASP A 68 -8.60 4.72 18.14
N LYS A 69 -9.68 4.03 17.77
CA LYS A 69 -10.28 4.16 16.44
C LYS A 69 -10.76 5.60 16.18
N LYS A 70 -11.50 6.18 17.14
CA LYS A 70 -12.02 7.54 17.03
C LYS A 70 -10.90 8.58 16.98
N LEU A 71 -9.90 8.46 17.83
CA LEU A 71 -8.71 9.31 17.85
C LEU A 71 -7.97 9.25 16.51
N SER A 72 -7.70 8.04 16.02
CA SER A 72 -7.03 7.85 14.73
C SER A 72 -7.78 8.52 13.59
N ARG A 73 -9.12 8.40 13.55
CA ARG A 73 -9.96 9.10 12.55
C ARG A 73 -9.83 10.62 12.68
N LEU A 74 -9.97 11.17 13.88
CA LEU A 74 -9.92 12.63 14.09
C LEU A 74 -8.54 13.22 13.78
N GLU A 75 -7.46 12.54 14.17
CA GLU A 75 -6.10 12.96 13.85
C GLU A 75 -5.82 12.89 12.35
N THR A 76 -6.31 11.84 11.69
CA THR A 76 -6.22 11.70 10.23
C THR A 76 -6.94 12.84 9.52
N LEU A 77 -8.16 13.18 9.94
CA LEU A 77 -8.93 14.29 9.38
C LEU A 77 -8.27 15.64 9.67
N ALA A 78 -7.69 15.83 10.86
CA ALA A 78 -6.98 17.05 11.21
C ALA A 78 -5.70 17.25 10.38
N ASN A 79 -5.04 16.17 9.96
CA ASN A 79 -3.82 16.22 9.15
C ASN A 79 -4.04 15.86 7.67
N ARG A 80 -5.29 15.87 7.21
CA ARG A 80 -5.68 15.32 5.90
C ARG A 80 -4.96 15.96 4.71
N GLU A 81 -4.75 17.28 4.75
CA GLU A 81 -4.13 18.05 3.66
C GLU A 81 -2.66 17.63 3.49
N ASN A 82 -1.89 17.64 4.58
CA ASN A 82 -0.49 17.21 4.56
C ASN A 82 -0.35 15.74 4.16
N LEU A 83 -1.25 14.86 4.64
CA LEU A 83 -1.23 13.44 4.27
C LEU A 83 -1.55 13.23 2.78
N MET A 84 -2.53 13.96 2.23
CA MET A 84 -2.85 13.90 0.81
C MET A 84 -1.68 14.40 -0.05
N GLU A 85 -1.05 15.52 0.33
CA GLU A 85 0.13 16.04 -0.37
C GLU A 85 1.30 15.04 -0.33
N GLY A 86 1.54 14.43 0.83
CA GLY A 86 2.53 13.37 0.99
C GLY A 86 2.27 12.19 0.06
N TYR A 87 1.04 11.66 0.04
CA TYR A 87 0.69 10.54 -0.84
C TYR A 87 0.80 10.89 -2.33
N ILE A 88 0.40 12.09 -2.75
CA ILE A 88 0.56 12.54 -4.14
C ILE A 88 2.04 12.56 -4.52
N THR A 89 2.88 13.10 -3.64
CA THR A 89 4.34 13.18 -3.84
C THR A 89 4.96 11.78 -3.90
N ASP A 90 4.61 10.91 -2.97
CA ASP A 90 5.13 9.54 -2.92
C ASP A 90 4.72 8.74 -4.17
N MET A 91 3.45 8.82 -4.59
CA MET A 91 3.00 8.17 -5.83
C MET A 91 3.75 8.72 -7.05
N ALA A 92 3.97 10.04 -7.14
CA ALA A 92 4.73 10.64 -8.22
C ALA A 92 6.19 10.16 -8.25
N ASN A 93 6.83 10.03 -7.09
CA ASN A 93 8.19 9.50 -6.96
C ASN A 93 8.26 8.04 -7.43
N TRP A 94 7.36 7.18 -6.96
CA TRP A 94 7.32 5.77 -7.39
C TRP A 94 7.08 5.63 -8.90
N MET A 95 6.21 6.46 -9.48
CA MET A 95 6.00 6.48 -10.93
C MET A 95 7.25 6.94 -11.69
N ALA A 96 7.98 7.93 -11.18
CA ALA A 96 9.23 8.39 -11.79
C ALA A 96 10.31 7.31 -11.72
N ASP A 97 10.47 6.66 -10.57
CA ASP A 97 11.41 5.55 -10.38
C ASP A 97 11.09 4.38 -11.31
N GLU A 98 9.81 4.01 -11.43
CA GLU A 98 9.36 2.98 -12.37
C GLU A 98 9.69 3.34 -13.82
N LEU A 99 9.50 4.61 -14.23
CA LEU A 99 9.83 5.07 -15.56
C LEU A 99 11.34 4.93 -15.84
N GLU A 100 12.18 5.43 -14.93
CA GLU A 100 13.64 5.32 -15.06
C GLU A 100 14.11 3.86 -15.13
N LEU A 101 13.53 2.98 -14.31
CA LEU A 101 13.86 1.55 -14.32
C LEU A 101 13.45 0.90 -15.63
N ASN A 102 12.29 1.26 -16.21
CA ASN A 102 11.87 0.76 -17.51
C ASN A 102 12.79 1.23 -18.65
N GLU A 103 13.25 2.49 -18.61
CA GLU A 103 14.25 3.00 -19.56
C GLU A 103 15.57 2.23 -19.45
N LYS A 104 16.05 2.02 -18.22
CA LYS A 104 17.24 1.19 -17.94
C LYS A 104 17.06 -0.22 -18.47
N ARG A 105 15.92 -0.87 -18.19
CA ARG A 105 15.57 -2.21 -18.69
C ARG A 105 15.62 -2.28 -20.21
N GLN A 106 15.03 -1.30 -20.91
CA GLN A 106 15.03 -1.26 -22.36
C GLN A 106 16.44 -1.11 -22.94
N SER A 107 17.25 -0.22 -22.36
CA SER A 107 18.65 -0.04 -22.76
C SER A 107 19.49 -1.31 -22.57
N LEU A 108 19.35 -1.98 -21.43
CA LEU A 108 20.02 -3.25 -21.13
C LEU A 108 19.57 -4.38 -22.06
N SER A 109 18.27 -4.49 -22.33
CA SER A 109 17.72 -5.49 -23.25
C SER A 109 18.23 -5.28 -24.67
N THR A 110 18.31 -4.03 -25.13
CA THR A 110 18.87 -3.70 -26.45
C THR A 110 20.33 -4.11 -26.51
N ARG A 111 21.11 -3.74 -25.50
CA ARG A 111 22.54 -4.06 -25.44
C ARG A 111 22.81 -5.56 -25.37
N LEU A 112 21.99 -6.30 -24.60
CA LEU A 112 22.08 -7.75 -24.51
C LEU A 112 21.88 -8.41 -25.87
N GLU A 113 20.89 -7.96 -26.64
CA GLU A 113 20.62 -8.50 -27.96
C GLU A 113 21.73 -8.18 -28.96
N GLU A 114 22.26 -6.95 -28.95
CA GLU A 114 23.43 -6.57 -29.75
C GLU A 114 24.64 -7.46 -29.46
N VAL A 115 24.95 -7.70 -28.17
CA VAL A 115 26.08 -8.54 -27.78
C VAL A 115 25.86 -9.97 -28.22
N ARG A 116 24.65 -10.53 -28.06
CA ARG A 116 24.32 -11.88 -28.53
C ARG A 116 24.49 -12.02 -30.04
N GLN A 117 23.97 -11.06 -30.80
CA GLN A 117 24.08 -11.06 -32.25
C GLN A 117 25.54 -10.98 -32.69
N GLN A 118 26.31 -10.03 -32.15
CA GLN A 118 27.73 -9.88 -32.47
C GLN A 118 28.53 -11.15 -32.14
N THR A 119 28.28 -11.75 -30.98
CA THR A 119 28.93 -12.99 -30.53
C THR A 119 28.69 -14.15 -31.49
N GLN A 120 27.45 -14.28 -31.98
CA GLN A 120 27.06 -15.32 -32.92
C GLN A 120 27.64 -15.08 -34.32
N GLU A 121 27.60 -13.85 -34.82
CA GLU A 121 28.15 -13.46 -36.12
C GLU A 121 29.66 -13.66 -36.18
N GLU A 122 30.40 -13.22 -35.16
CA GLU A 122 31.85 -13.38 -35.08
C GLU A 122 32.27 -14.87 -35.09
N MET A 123 31.57 -15.71 -34.33
CA MET A 123 31.88 -17.14 -34.25
C MET A 123 31.52 -17.89 -35.53
N THR A 124 30.37 -17.58 -36.14
CA THR A 124 29.94 -18.19 -37.41
C THR A 124 30.88 -17.80 -38.55
N SER A 125 31.25 -16.53 -38.65
CA SER A 125 32.21 -16.04 -39.64
C SER A 125 33.58 -16.71 -39.51
N ALA A 126 34.11 -16.84 -38.28
CA ALA A 126 35.39 -17.49 -38.05
C ALA A 126 35.39 -18.98 -38.42
N ARG A 127 34.31 -19.71 -38.11
CA ARG A 127 34.13 -21.11 -38.52
C ARG A 127 34.02 -21.24 -40.03
N GLN A 128 33.27 -20.35 -40.67
CA GLN A 128 33.12 -20.36 -42.11
C GLN A 128 34.46 -20.13 -42.82
N ALA A 129 35.25 -19.16 -42.37
CA ALA A 129 36.59 -18.91 -42.91
C ALA A 129 37.53 -20.13 -42.77
N GLU A 130 37.44 -20.89 -41.67
CA GLU A 130 38.20 -22.13 -41.50
C GLU A 130 37.74 -23.22 -42.48
N THR A 131 36.43 -23.40 -42.64
CA THR A 131 35.88 -24.38 -43.59
C THR A 131 36.23 -24.05 -45.02
N GLU A 132 36.13 -22.78 -45.43
CA GLU A 132 36.50 -22.31 -46.76
C GLU A 132 37.98 -22.56 -47.04
N ALA A 133 38.87 -22.24 -46.10
CA ALA A 133 40.30 -22.49 -46.25
C ALA A 133 40.63 -23.99 -46.34
N ALA A 134 39.97 -24.85 -45.55
CA ALA A 134 40.14 -26.30 -45.62
C ALA A 134 39.64 -26.88 -46.95
N THR A 135 38.51 -26.39 -47.48
CA THR A 135 38.00 -26.80 -48.80
C THR A 135 38.91 -26.37 -49.93
N ALA A 136 39.45 -25.15 -49.89
CA ALA A 136 40.42 -24.66 -50.87
C ALA A 136 41.70 -25.51 -50.87
N TYR A 137 42.18 -25.92 -49.69
CA TYR A 137 43.33 -26.82 -49.58
C TYR A 137 43.03 -28.19 -50.21
N ALA A 138 41.89 -28.80 -49.88
CA ALA A 138 41.48 -30.09 -50.47
C ALA A 138 41.34 -30.02 -52.00
N GLN A 139 40.83 -28.90 -52.52
CA GLN A 139 40.75 -28.65 -53.96
C GLN A 139 42.14 -28.52 -54.59
N ALA A 140 43.04 -27.70 -54.04
CA ALA A 140 44.39 -27.56 -54.58
C ALA A 140 45.15 -28.90 -54.64
N VAL A 141 45.02 -29.72 -53.59
CA VAL A 141 45.58 -31.07 -53.53
C VAL A 141 44.98 -31.98 -54.62
N ALA A 142 43.66 -31.95 -54.83
CA ALA A 142 42.99 -32.78 -55.82
C ALA A 142 43.39 -32.44 -57.27
N TRP A 143 43.76 -31.19 -57.55
CA TRP A 143 44.15 -30.72 -58.88
C TRP A 143 45.67 -30.67 -59.10
N GLY A 144 46.48 -31.02 -58.09
CA GLY A 144 47.94 -31.01 -58.17
C GLY A 144 48.57 -29.62 -58.25
N ASP A 145 47.85 -28.58 -57.80
CA ASP A 145 48.33 -27.20 -57.77
C ASP A 145 49.18 -26.95 -56.50
N VAL A 146 50.50 -27.11 -56.64
CA VAL A 146 51.46 -26.99 -55.54
C VAL A 146 51.54 -25.56 -54.97
N GLU A 147 51.34 -24.54 -55.81
CA GLU A 147 51.32 -23.15 -55.32
C GLU A 147 50.01 -22.85 -54.57
N GLY A 148 48.88 -23.30 -55.13
CA GLY A 148 47.57 -23.24 -54.49
C GLY A 148 47.54 -23.98 -53.15
N GLU A 149 48.20 -25.14 -53.05
CA GLU A 149 48.30 -25.91 -51.81
C GLU A 149 49.03 -25.13 -50.71
N LYS A 150 50.16 -24.49 -51.04
CA LYS A 150 50.93 -23.69 -50.10
C LYS A 150 50.17 -22.43 -49.65
N ALA A 151 49.47 -21.77 -50.58
CA ALA A 151 48.64 -20.61 -50.28
C ALA A 151 47.44 -20.99 -49.39
N ALA A 152 46.73 -22.07 -49.72
CA ALA A 152 45.59 -22.57 -48.96
C ALA A 152 46.01 -23.09 -47.57
N SER A 153 47.17 -23.73 -47.44
CA SER A 153 47.73 -24.14 -46.16
C SER A 153 48.01 -22.95 -45.24
N THR A 154 48.60 -21.88 -45.79
CA THR A 154 48.84 -20.63 -45.06
C THR A 154 47.53 -19.96 -44.64
N ALA A 155 46.53 -19.94 -45.53
CA ALA A 155 45.20 -19.43 -45.24
C ALA A 155 44.48 -20.23 -44.16
N ALA A 156 44.57 -21.57 -44.20
CA ALA A 156 43.99 -22.46 -43.20
C ALA A 156 44.64 -22.24 -41.82
N GLN A 157 45.96 -22.10 -41.76
CA GLN A 157 46.66 -21.79 -40.52
C GLN A 157 46.25 -20.42 -39.94
N LYS A 158 46.03 -19.43 -40.81
CA LYS A 158 45.52 -18.10 -40.40
C LYS A 158 44.08 -18.20 -39.91
N ALA A 159 43.22 -18.91 -40.61
CA ALA A 159 41.82 -19.11 -40.22
C ALA A 159 41.70 -19.84 -38.88
N ALA A 160 42.51 -20.88 -38.65
CA ALA A 160 42.56 -21.59 -37.37
C ALA A 160 42.99 -20.67 -36.21
N LYS A 161 43.98 -19.80 -36.40
CA LYS A 161 44.38 -18.79 -35.40
C LYS A 161 43.28 -17.76 -35.14
N ASN A 162 42.57 -17.34 -36.17
CA ASN A 162 41.43 -16.44 -36.01
C ASN A 162 40.27 -17.12 -35.28
N LEU A 163 40.02 -18.41 -35.54
CA LEU A 163 38.99 -19.18 -34.85
C LEU A 163 39.31 -19.36 -33.36
N THR A 164 40.56 -19.61 -32.98
CA THR A 164 40.93 -19.69 -31.54
C THR A 164 40.77 -18.35 -30.84
N ALA A 165 41.12 -17.24 -31.51
CA ALA A 165 40.89 -15.89 -30.99
C ALA A 165 39.38 -15.60 -30.83
N ALA A 166 38.58 -15.92 -31.84
CA ALA A 166 37.12 -15.76 -31.82
C ALA A 166 36.47 -16.64 -30.72
N ALA A 167 36.97 -17.86 -30.50
CA ALA A 167 36.46 -18.73 -29.44
C ALA A 167 36.71 -18.18 -28.03
N GLU A 168 37.90 -17.60 -27.78
CA GLU A 168 38.17 -16.95 -26.49
C GLU A 168 37.37 -15.65 -26.32
N GLN A 169 37.17 -14.87 -27.39
CA GLN A 169 36.30 -13.69 -27.39
C GLN A 169 34.84 -14.08 -27.08
N HIS A 170 34.33 -15.11 -27.75
CA HIS A 170 33.01 -15.67 -27.50
C HIS A 170 32.85 -16.09 -26.03
N ARG A 171 33.86 -16.77 -25.46
CA ARG A 171 33.85 -17.15 -24.03
C ARG A 171 33.73 -15.93 -23.11
N ARG A 172 34.41 -14.83 -23.42
CA ARG A 172 34.32 -13.57 -22.66
C ARG A 172 32.97 -12.88 -22.84
N GLN A 173 32.44 -12.84 -24.06
CA GLN A 173 31.12 -12.29 -24.35
C GLN A 173 30.01 -13.07 -23.63
N LEU A 174 30.12 -14.41 -23.51
CA LEU A 174 29.18 -15.19 -22.71
C LEU A 174 29.13 -14.75 -21.25
N LEU A 175 30.26 -14.41 -20.63
CA LEU A 175 30.28 -13.87 -19.26
C LEU A 175 29.57 -12.52 -19.17
N ILE A 176 29.73 -11.66 -20.18
CA ILE A 176 29.03 -10.37 -20.26
C ILE A 176 27.53 -10.59 -20.44
N ILE A 177 27.12 -11.53 -21.29
CA ILE A 177 25.72 -11.91 -21.49
C ILE A 177 25.09 -12.34 -20.17
N THR A 178 25.74 -13.24 -19.43
CA THR A 178 25.24 -13.69 -18.11
C THR A 178 25.15 -12.54 -17.11
N ALA A 179 26.14 -11.63 -17.09
CA ALA A 179 26.09 -10.46 -16.21
C ALA A 179 24.93 -9.52 -16.58
N LEU A 180 24.70 -9.25 -17.87
CA LEU A 180 23.59 -8.42 -18.34
C LEU A 180 22.22 -9.06 -18.04
N GLU A 181 22.11 -10.39 -18.16
CA GLU A 181 20.89 -11.12 -17.78
C GLU A 181 20.60 -11.01 -16.27
N GLN A 182 21.64 -11.07 -15.43
CA GLN A 182 21.50 -10.85 -13.98
C GLN A 182 21.08 -9.42 -13.65
N GLU A 183 21.68 -8.43 -14.28
CA GLU A 183 21.28 -7.03 -14.11
C GLU A 183 19.84 -6.78 -14.57
N LEU A 184 19.41 -7.38 -15.70
CA LEU A 184 18.02 -7.33 -16.13
C LEU A 184 17.06 -7.94 -15.08
N ALA A 185 17.41 -9.10 -14.51
CA ALA A 185 16.61 -9.72 -13.46
C ALA A 185 16.52 -8.84 -12.21
N SER A 186 17.60 -8.14 -11.85
CA SER A 186 17.63 -7.18 -10.75
C SER A 186 16.73 -5.97 -11.02
N VAL A 187 16.80 -5.40 -12.24
CA VAL A 187 15.94 -4.29 -12.65
C VAL A 187 14.47 -4.71 -12.66
N ASP A 188 14.14 -5.90 -13.18
CA ASP A 188 12.77 -6.44 -13.18
C ASP A 188 12.22 -6.59 -11.76
N TRP A 189 13.06 -7.01 -10.80
CA TRP A 189 12.69 -7.07 -9.39
C TRP A 189 12.36 -5.68 -8.82
N HIS A 190 13.21 -4.68 -9.08
CA HIS A 190 12.99 -3.31 -8.62
C HIS A 190 11.75 -2.66 -9.27
N ILE A 191 11.44 -2.95 -10.53
CA ILE A 191 10.20 -2.50 -11.18
C ILE A 191 8.99 -3.08 -10.44
N ALA A 192 9.00 -4.38 -10.12
CA ALA A 192 7.92 -5.02 -9.39
C ALA A 192 7.75 -4.44 -7.98
N GLU A 193 8.86 -4.12 -7.30
CA GLU A 193 8.87 -3.46 -6.00
C GLU A 193 8.25 -2.05 -6.06
N ALA A 194 8.69 -1.22 -7.01
CA ALA A 194 8.16 0.13 -7.21
C ALA A 194 6.64 0.11 -7.48
N GLN A 195 6.17 -0.81 -8.34
CA GLN A 195 4.75 -1.00 -8.61
C GLN A 195 3.95 -1.45 -7.38
N ALA A 196 4.54 -2.31 -6.54
CA ALA A 196 3.89 -2.78 -5.32
C ALA A 196 3.77 -1.66 -4.28
N GLU A 197 4.82 -0.88 -4.07
CA GLU A 197 4.80 0.26 -3.14
C GLU A 197 3.90 1.39 -3.66
N HIS A 198 3.87 1.65 -4.98
CA HIS A 198 2.89 2.58 -5.57
C HIS A 198 1.45 2.17 -5.23
N LYS A 199 1.06 0.91 -5.49
CA LYS A 199 -0.30 0.41 -5.20
C LYS A 199 -0.65 0.48 -3.71
N LYS A 200 0.32 0.24 -2.84
CA LYS A 200 0.14 0.32 -1.39
C LYS A 200 -0.09 1.76 -0.93
N THR A 201 0.67 2.71 -1.48
CA THR A 201 0.50 4.15 -1.27
C THR A 201 -0.85 4.62 -1.81
N GLU A 202 -1.21 4.23 -3.02
CA GLU A 202 -2.52 4.53 -3.64
C GLU A 202 -3.68 4.01 -2.78
N ALA A 203 -3.60 2.76 -2.31
CA ALA A 203 -4.62 2.20 -1.44
C ALA A 203 -4.74 2.96 -0.10
N ALA A 204 -3.64 3.46 0.45
CA ALA A 204 -3.65 4.32 1.64
C ALA A 204 -4.28 5.69 1.35
N ALA A 205 -3.92 6.31 0.22
CA ALA A 205 -4.49 7.56 -0.26
C ALA A 205 -6.01 7.44 -0.48
N LEU A 206 -6.47 6.36 -1.10
CA LEU A 206 -7.90 6.11 -1.31
C LEU A 206 -8.66 5.92 0.00
N ARG A 207 -8.07 5.27 1.02
CA ARG A 207 -8.67 5.17 2.36
C ARG A 207 -8.78 6.54 3.03
N LEU A 208 -7.77 7.39 2.89
CA LEU A 208 -7.80 8.77 3.38
C LEU A 208 -8.88 9.59 2.65
N ALA A 209 -8.91 9.52 1.33
CA ALA A 209 -9.91 10.20 0.51
C ALA A 209 -11.33 9.78 0.88
N HIS A 210 -11.57 8.47 1.02
CA HIS A 210 -12.85 7.94 1.46
C HIS A 210 -13.25 8.49 2.84
N THR A 211 -12.33 8.45 3.81
CA THR A 211 -12.59 8.98 5.18
C THR A 211 -12.92 10.47 5.15
N THR A 212 -12.20 11.24 4.34
CA THR A 212 -12.42 12.69 4.17
C THR A 212 -13.78 12.98 3.53
N LEU A 213 -14.14 12.26 2.47
CA LEU A 213 -15.42 12.40 1.79
C LEU A 213 -16.61 12.01 2.68
N GLN A 214 -16.44 11.03 3.57
CA GLN A 214 -17.47 10.73 4.58
C GLN A 214 -17.73 11.92 5.50
N GLU A 215 -16.68 12.64 5.91
CA GLU A 215 -16.83 13.82 6.76
C GLU A 215 -17.47 14.98 6.01
N GLU A 216 -17.00 15.26 4.79
CA GLU A 216 -17.59 16.30 3.93
C GLU A 216 -19.06 16.01 3.59
N TRP A 217 -19.42 14.74 3.38
CA TRP A 217 -20.81 14.31 3.22
C TRP A 217 -21.64 14.64 4.46
N ASN A 218 -21.12 14.33 5.64
CA ASN A 218 -21.81 14.60 6.91
C ASN A 218 -21.96 16.11 7.14
N GLU A 219 -20.93 16.91 6.88
CA GLU A 219 -20.98 18.38 6.96
C GLU A 219 -22.00 18.98 5.99
N ALA A 220 -22.03 18.49 4.74
CA ALA A 220 -23.00 18.91 3.75
C ALA A 220 -24.44 18.55 4.16
N ALA A 221 -24.64 17.36 4.73
CA ALA A 221 -25.93 16.95 5.28
C ALA A 221 -26.37 17.87 6.44
N GLN A 222 -25.46 18.23 7.34
CA GLN A 222 -25.76 19.19 8.42
C GLN A 222 -26.17 20.56 7.89
N ALA A 223 -25.43 21.10 6.91
CA ALA A 223 -25.78 22.36 6.26
C ALA A 223 -27.17 22.29 5.59
N LEU A 224 -27.49 21.16 4.95
CA LEU A 224 -28.82 20.94 4.37
C LEU A 224 -29.90 20.90 5.46
N LEU A 225 -29.65 20.26 6.60
CA LEU A 225 -30.59 20.21 7.72
C LEU A 225 -30.83 21.60 8.32
N ASP A 226 -29.80 22.46 8.38
CA ASP A 226 -29.94 23.83 8.87
C ASP A 226 -30.84 24.67 7.97
N VAL A 227 -30.60 24.62 6.66
CA VAL A 227 -31.45 25.33 5.68
C VAL A 227 -32.84 24.70 5.64
N GLY A 228 -32.93 23.37 5.65
CA GLY A 228 -34.18 22.62 5.67
C GLY A 228 -35.02 22.91 6.91
N GLY A 229 -34.40 23.06 8.08
CA GLY A 229 -35.07 23.41 9.33
C GLY A 229 -35.67 24.81 9.28
N LYS A 230 -34.95 25.79 8.71
CA LYS A 230 -35.48 27.13 8.44
C LYS A 230 -36.64 27.11 7.45
N LEU A 231 -36.53 26.32 6.37
CA LEU A 231 -37.60 26.16 5.38
C LEU A 231 -38.84 25.52 5.99
N TYR A 232 -38.66 24.48 6.81
CA TYR A 232 -39.74 23.83 7.56
C TYR A 232 -40.43 24.81 8.52
N ALA A 233 -39.65 25.62 9.24
CA ALA A 233 -40.18 26.64 10.13
C ALA A 233 -40.98 27.71 9.36
N ALA A 234 -40.46 28.19 8.23
CA ALA A 234 -41.13 29.15 7.37
C ALA A 234 -42.48 28.60 6.85
N ALA A 235 -42.49 27.37 6.34
CA ALA A 235 -43.72 26.70 5.88
C ALA A 235 -44.78 26.62 7.00
N ARG A 236 -44.37 26.19 8.19
CA ARG A 236 -45.24 26.14 9.37
C ARG A 236 -45.81 27.52 9.74
N LEU A 237 -45.00 28.58 9.70
CA LEU A 237 -45.42 29.94 10.07
C LEU A 237 -46.39 30.58 9.07
N ILE A 238 -46.48 30.05 7.85
CA ILE A 238 -47.45 30.48 6.82
C ILE A 238 -48.59 29.45 6.65
N ASP A 239 -48.82 28.61 7.66
CA ASP A 239 -49.84 27.56 7.68
C ASP A 239 -49.78 26.59 6.47
N ARG A 240 -48.56 26.29 5.98
CA ARG A 240 -48.32 25.28 4.95
C ARG A 240 -47.69 24.03 5.55
N ASP A 241 -48.19 22.87 5.13
CA ASP A 241 -47.59 21.59 5.49
C ASP A 241 -46.28 21.35 4.70
N PRO A 242 -45.15 21.07 5.38
CA PRO A 242 -43.87 20.79 4.75
C PRO A 242 -43.76 19.34 4.25
N VAL A 243 -44.80 18.82 3.58
CA VAL A 243 -44.90 17.42 3.14
C VAL A 243 -43.72 17.03 2.23
N SER A 244 -43.20 17.96 1.43
CA SER A 244 -42.05 17.73 0.55
C SER A 244 -40.77 17.35 1.31
N LEU A 245 -40.66 17.71 2.59
CA LEU A 245 -39.50 17.44 3.44
C LEU A 245 -39.65 16.14 4.27
N MET A 246 -40.85 15.54 4.30
CA MET A 246 -41.11 14.32 5.09
C MET A 246 -40.42 13.07 4.56
N LYS A 247 -39.94 13.11 3.30
CA LYS A 247 -39.19 12.01 2.67
C LYS A 247 -37.67 12.13 2.86
N LEU A 248 -37.19 13.11 3.64
CA LEU A 248 -35.78 13.24 3.91
C LEU A 248 -35.28 12.02 4.69
N ASP A 249 -34.27 11.36 4.13
CA ASP A 249 -33.52 10.28 4.76
C ASP A 249 -32.10 10.33 4.21
N ILE A 250 -31.17 10.87 5.01
CA ILE A 250 -29.77 11.02 4.63
C ILE A 250 -28.95 10.11 5.55
N PRO A 251 -28.27 9.09 5.01
CA PRO A 251 -27.44 8.22 5.82
C PRO A 251 -26.23 8.98 6.34
N GLU A 252 -25.98 8.88 7.64
CA GLU A 252 -24.74 9.33 8.24
C GLU A 252 -23.61 8.37 7.84
N GLN A 253 -22.45 8.92 7.50
CA GLN A 253 -21.29 8.14 7.06
C GLN A 253 -20.22 8.11 8.15
N GLY A 254 -19.39 7.06 8.16
CA GLY A 254 -18.28 6.92 9.10
C GLY A 254 -18.61 6.02 10.30
N GLU A 255 -18.43 6.52 11.52
CA GLU A 255 -18.54 5.71 12.75
C GLU A 255 -19.97 5.61 13.30
N ASN A 256 -20.86 6.49 12.85
CA ASN A 256 -22.25 6.52 13.27
C ASN A 256 -23.11 5.78 12.24
N PHE A 257 -23.99 4.91 12.72
CA PHE A 257 -24.90 4.10 11.88
C PHE A 257 -26.30 4.72 11.79
N GLY A 258 -26.37 6.06 11.84
CA GLY A 258 -27.59 6.84 11.88
C GLY A 258 -28.08 7.26 10.49
N SER A 259 -29.22 7.93 10.50
CA SER A 259 -29.72 8.68 9.35
C SER A 259 -30.38 9.94 9.86
N TRP A 260 -30.14 11.08 9.20
CA TRP A 260 -30.87 12.30 9.45
C TRP A 260 -32.16 12.29 8.65
N ARG A 261 -33.26 12.49 9.35
CA ARG A 261 -34.61 12.32 8.80
C ARG A 261 -35.41 13.60 8.93
N TRP A 262 -36.63 13.57 8.43
CA TRP A 262 -37.58 14.67 8.59
C TRP A 262 -37.81 15.08 10.07
N GLY A 263 -37.64 14.15 11.02
CA GLY A 263 -37.74 14.43 12.46
C GLY A 263 -36.70 15.47 12.91
N ASP A 264 -35.47 15.36 12.43
CA ASP A 264 -34.39 16.32 12.71
C ASP A 264 -34.72 17.72 12.17
N LEU A 265 -35.33 17.81 10.99
CA LEU A 265 -35.82 19.07 10.43
C LEU A 265 -36.92 19.68 11.31
N ALA A 266 -37.88 18.86 11.73
CA ALA A 266 -38.97 19.30 12.59
C ALA A 266 -38.45 19.80 13.94
N ASP A 267 -37.49 19.12 14.55
CA ASP A 267 -36.87 19.53 15.81
C ASP A 267 -36.08 20.83 15.67
N ARG A 268 -35.29 20.99 14.60
CA ARG A 268 -34.60 22.27 14.29
C ARG A 268 -35.59 23.39 14.01
N SER A 269 -36.69 23.12 13.30
CA SER A 269 -37.69 24.12 12.95
C SER A 269 -38.32 24.81 14.17
N ARG A 270 -38.40 24.11 15.30
CA ARG A 270 -38.95 24.66 16.56
C ARG A 270 -38.05 25.75 17.17
N GLN A 271 -36.79 25.79 16.77
CA GLN A 271 -35.81 26.75 17.27
C GLN A 271 -35.84 28.07 16.51
N HIS A 272 -36.46 28.12 15.32
CA HIS A 272 -36.52 29.32 14.50
C HIS A 272 -37.84 30.08 14.64
N ARG A 273 -37.75 31.39 14.85
CA ARG A 273 -38.87 32.34 14.83
C ARG A 273 -38.80 33.23 13.60
N THR A 274 -39.87 33.98 13.35
CA THR A 274 -39.96 34.92 12.21
C THR A 274 -38.75 35.85 12.10
N ARG A 275 -38.23 36.35 13.23
CA ARG A 275 -37.05 37.24 13.24
C ARG A 275 -35.78 36.54 12.72
N ASP A 276 -35.57 35.28 13.09
CA ASP A 276 -34.39 34.48 12.70
C ASP A 276 -34.45 34.09 11.21
N LEU A 277 -35.66 33.99 10.65
CA LEU A 277 -35.90 33.69 9.24
C LEU A 277 -35.78 34.90 8.32
N LEU A 278 -35.84 36.11 8.86
CA LEU A 278 -35.67 37.36 8.10
C LEU A 278 -34.21 37.85 8.09
N SER A 279 -33.35 37.29 8.93
CA SER A 279 -31.91 37.58 8.98
C SER A 279 -31.09 36.62 8.12
N ILE A 280 -31.54 36.34 6.89
CA ILE A 280 -30.86 35.45 5.93
C ILE A 280 -29.54 36.07 5.49
#